data_AF-C7N1C5-F1
#
_entry.id   AF-C7N1C5-F1
#
_cell.length_a   1.000
_cell.length_b   1.000
_cell.length_c   1.000
_cell.angle_alpha   90.00
_cell.angle_beta   90.00
_cell.angle_gamma   90.00
#
_symmetry.space_group_name_H-M   'P 1'
#
loop_
_entity.id
_entity.type
_entity.pdbx_description
1 polymer ?
#
loop_
_entity_poly.entity_id
_entity_poly.type
_entity_poly.pdbx_seq_one_letter_code
_entity_poly.pdbx_strand_id
1 'polypeptide(L)'
;MRKSPVLIAAVVLLTLVIAAVGAAFLLSDKAADKAETMVSIGADEKTEATDAEEGEAGEAEAATDADDDAASYYEANSDVLDVVAAQDSADTMTEDEVLGELAGRGFEECVVTSEYTMDGEYAPATEVAGYSDAHPTYKAEYTTPSGELWVLFVFDGVVMANPTSYNFESTRDVQTVVSESESVVAYDSQTNTFYHVVPHESMLHVVQVDRIDAATLDALTVEELDRR
;
A
#
# COMPACT_ATOMS: atom_id res chain seq x y z
N MET A 1 21.04 14.18 22.99
CA MET A 1 20.48 12.82 22.91
C MET A 1 20.62 12.35 21.48
N ARG A 2 21.42 11.31 21.23
CA ARG A 2 21.63 10.74 19.89
C ARG A 2 20.41 9.88 19.55
N LYS A 3 19.62 10.28 18.56
CA LYS A 3 18.56 9.42 18.00
C LYS A 3 19.25 8.21 17.34
N SER A 4 18.84 7.01 17.76
CA SER A 4 19.46 5.76 17.32
C SER A 4 19.06 5.48 15.86
N PRO A 5 20.00 5.23 14.93
CA PRO A 5 19.69 4.99 13.52
C PRO A 5 18.87 3.70 13.28
N VAL A 6 18.78 2.84 14.30
CA VAL A 6 18.01 1.59 14.26
C VAL A 6 16.49 1.84 14.33
N LEU A 7 16.04 2.94 14.95
CA LEU A 7 14.61 3.26 14.98
C LEU A 7 14.12 3.84 13.63
N ILE A 8 15.00 4.52 12.90
CA ILE A 8 14.66 5.07 11.57
C ILE A 8 14.60 3.94 10.54
N ALA A 9 15.47 2.93 10.65
CA ALA A 9 15.46 1.78 9.75
C ALA A 9 14.27 0.82 9.97
N ALA A 10 13.70 0.77 11.19
CA ALA A 10 12.55 -0.10 11.49
C ALA A 10 11.21 0.49 11.05
N VAL A 11 11.09 1.82 10.93
CA VAL A 11 9.86 2.50 10.50
C VAL A 11 9.73 2.51 8.97
N VAL A 12 10.85 2.54 8.24
CA VAL A 12 10.86 2.53 6.76
C VAL A 12 10.47 1.17 6.16
N LEU A 13 10.46 0.08 6.94
CA LEU A 13 10.18 -1.27 6.42
C LEU A 13 8.68 -1.65 6.42
N LEU A 14 7.77 -0.75 6.84
CA LEU A 14 6.36 -1.05 7.08
C LEU A 14 5.40 -0.29 6.12
N THR A 15 5.75 -0.15 4.84
CA THR A 15 4.93 0.61 3.87
C THR A 15 4.72 -0.13 2.54
N LEU A 16 4.29 -1.40 2.56
CA LEU A 16 4.12 -2.21 1.35
C LEU A 16 2.70 -2.73 1.09
N VAL A 17 1.67 -2.01 1.55
CA VAL A 17 0.28 -2.39 1.25
C VAL A 17 -0.54 -1.15 0.97
N ILE A 18 -0.36 -0.52 -0.21
CA ILE A 18 -1.40 -0.11 -1.19
C ILE A 18 -0.72 0.10 -2.57
N ALA A 19 0.14 -0.83 -2.97
CA ALA A 19 0.58 -0.96 -4.36
C ALA A 19 0.50 -2.44 -4.69
N ALA A 20 -0.36 -2.80 -5.64
CA ALA A 20 -0.74 -4.16 -6.00
C ALA A 20 -1.64 -4.92 -5.01
N VAL A 21 -2.95 -4.75 -5.16
CA VAL A 21 -3.88 -5.83 -4.77
C VAL A 21 -3.67 -7.09 -5.64
N GLY A 22 -2.78 -7.05 -6.64
CA GLY A 22 -2.27 -8.22 -7.35
C GLY A 22 -1.14 -9.00 -6.65
N ALA A 23 -0.46 -8.48 -5.63
CA ALA A 23 0.71 -9.16 -5.02
C ALA A 23 0.43 -9.87 -3.68
N ALA A 24 -0.73 -9.61 -3.06
CA ALA A 24 -1.02 -10.11 -1.70
C ALA A 24 -1.38 -11.61 -1.63
N PHE A 25 -1.49 -12.33 -2.75
CA PHE A 25 -1.80 -13.77 -2.75
C PHE A 25 -0.54 -14.69 -2.75
N LEU A 26 0.67 -14.14 -2.79
CA LEU A 26 1.93 -14.92 -2.85
C LEU A 26 2.61 -15.18 -1.50
N LEU A 27 1.86 -15.22 -0.39
CA LEU A 27 2.38 -15.68 0.89
C LEU A 27 1.43 -16.69 1.55
N SER A 28 1.07 -17.75 0.83
CA SER A 28 0.68 -18.99 1.50
C SER A 28 1.01 -20.23 0.65
N ASP A 29 1.88 -21.06 1.23
CA ASP A 29 2.33 -22.40 0.82
C ASP A 29 3.21 -22.54 -0.44
N LYS A 30 4.54 -22.51 -0.23
CA LYS A 30 5.32 -23.76 -0.09
C LYS A 30 6.72 -23.50 0.49
N ALA A 31 6.89 -23.83 1.76
CA ALA A 31 8.18 -24.03 2.45
C ALA A 31 9.06 -25.05 1.68
N ALA A 32 10.38 -25.13 1.75
CA ALA A 32 11.44 -24.62 2.64
C ALA A 32 12.76 -24.67 1.81
N ASP A 33 13.82 -23.95 2.15
CA ASP A 33 14.84 -24.53 3.03
C ASP A 33 15.57 -23.49 3.89
N LYS A 34 15.83 -23.92 5.12
CA LYS A 34 16.23 -23.14 6.29
C LYS A 34 17.73 -22.86 6.34
N ALA A 35 18.09 -21.67 6.78
CA ALA A 35 19.14 -21.49 7.78
C ALA A 35 18.70 -20.41 8.78
N GLU A 36 18.04 -20.84 9.84
CA GLU A 36 17.67 -20.02 10.98
C GLU A 36 18.67 -20.16 12.13
N THR A 37 18.97 -19.00 12.72
CA THR A 37 19.09 -18.77 14.17
C THR A 37 20.40 -19.13 14.90
N MET A 38 21.00 -18.09 15.47
CA MET A 38 21.70 -18.20 16.75
C MET A 38 21.34 -17.01 17.66
N VAL A 39 20.33 -17.22 18.51
CA VAL A 39 20.51 -16.92 19.94
C VAL A 39 20.65 -18.26 20.64
N SER A 40 21.82 -18.45 21.23
CA SER A 40 22.27 -19.65 21.92
C SER A 40 21.52 -19.89 23.23
N ILE A 41 20.98 -21.10 23.43
CA ILE A 41 21.09 -21.86 24.69
C ILE A 41 21.07 -23.36 24.38
N GLY A 42 22.20 -24.06 24.62
CA GLY A 42 22.22 -25.41 25.19
C GLY A 42 22.24 -26.67 24.29
N ALA A 43 23.45 -27.23 24.15
CA ALA A 43 23.80 -28.66 24.21
C ALA A 43 23.50 -29.67 23.06
N ASP A 44 24.62 -30.18 22.53
CA ASP A 44 24.96 -31.58 22.13
C ASP A 44 24.42 -32.27 20.84
N GLU A 45 25.42 -32.68 20.01
CA GLU A 45 25.57 -33.90 19.18
C GLU A 45 24.49 -34.29 18.14
N LYS A 46 24.71 -34.88 16.94
CA LYS A 46 25.86 -35.27 16.08
C LYS A 46 25.28 -35.96 14.81
N THR A 47 25.95 -35.82 13.65
CA THR A 47 26.10 -36.78 12.50
C THR A 47 25.04 -36.98 11.37
N GLU A 48 25.55 -36.80 10.12
CA GLU A 48 25.41 -37.58 8.83
C GLU A 48 24.02 -37.81 8.20
N ALA A 49 23.69 -37.41 6.95
CA ALA A 49 24.24 -37.57 5.57
C ALA A 49 23.60 -38.72 4.75
N THR A 50 23.48 -38.50 3.41
CA THR A 50 23.08 -39.38 2.26
C THR A 50 21.64 -39.28 1.76
N ASP A 51 21.29 -39.47 0.48
CA ASP A 51 21.86 -39.20 -0.86
C ASP A 51 20.73 -39.49 -1.91
N ALA A 52 20.80 -38.82 -3.07
CA ALA A 52 20.42 -39.21 -4.43
C ALA A 52 19.00 -39.72 -4.89
N GLU A 53 18.55 -39.06 -5.98
CA GLU A 53 18.08 -39.60 -7.30
C GLU A 53 16.66 -39.31 -7.83
N GLU A 54 16.68 -39.05 -9.15
CA GLU A 54 15.68 -38.62 -10.14
C GLU A 54 14.50 -39.58 -10.38
N GLY A 55 13.39 -39.02 -10.89
CA GLY A 55 12.31 -39.80 -11.50
C GLY A 55 11.31 -38.97 -12.31
N GLU A 56 11.44 -39.06 -13.64
CA GLU A 56 10.44 -38.98 -14.73
C GLU A 56 9.47 -37.79 -14.86
N ALA A 57 9.63 -37.11 -16.02
CA ALA A 57 8.73 -36.09 -16.56
C ALA A 57 7.45 -36.71 -17.15
N GLY A 58 6.32 -36.44 -16.50
CA GLY A 58 4.98 -36.55 -17.09
C GLY A 58 4.50 -35.18 -17.57
N GLU A 59 3.95 -35.13 -18.78
CA GLU A 59 3.31 -33.95 -19.38
C GLU A 59 2.31 -33.33 -18.41
N ALA A 60 2.71 -32.20 -17.81
CA ALA A 60 1.78 -31.30 -17.14
C ALA A 60 1.15 -30.44 -18.23
N GLU A 61 -0.15 -30.66 -18.45
CA GLU A 61 -1.06 -29.66 -19.02
C GLU A 61 -0.64 -28.29 -18.48
N ALA A 62 -0.15 -27.42 -19.37
CA ALA A 62 0.25 -26.08 -19.02
C ALA A 62 -0.98 -25.39 -18.41
N ALA A 63 -1.00 -25.32 -17.08
CA ALA A 63 -1.83 -24.35 -16.38
C ALA A 63 -1.46 -23.02 -17.02
N THR A 64 -2.42 -22.45 -17.76
CA THR A 64 -2.26 -21.11 -18.31
C THR A 64 -2.06 -20.21 -17.11
N ASP A 65 -0.85 -19.69 -16.96
CA ASP A 65 -0.53 -18.58 -16.08
C ASP A 65 -1.62 -17.54 -16.29
N ALA A 66 -2.47 -17.35 -15.28
CA ALA A 66 -3.41 -16.25 -15.29
C ALA A 66 -2.54 -15.01 -15.17
N ASP A 67 -2.21 -14.40 -16.31
CA ASP A 67 -1.49 -13.14 -16.34
C ASP A 67 -2.18 -12.17 -15.37
N ASP A 68 -1.41 -11.70 -14.39
CA ASP A 68 -1.77 -10.73 -13.33
C ASP A 68 -2.06 -9.35 -13.95
N ASP A 69 -3.14 -9.28 -14.73
CA ASP A 69 -3.60 -8.07 -15.38
C ASP A 69 -4.48 -7.26 -14.42
N ALA A 70 -4.00 -6.07 -14.04
CA ALA A 70 -4.72 -5.16 -13.16
C ALA A 70 -6.13 -4.85 -13.69
N ALA A 71 -6.31 -4.75 -15.00
CA ALA A 71 -7.63 -4.54 -15.60
C ALA A 71 -8.57 -5.70 -15.28
N SER A 72 -8.15 -6.93 -15.54
CA SER A 72 -8.91 -8.14 -15.20
C SER A 72 -9.24 -8.23 -13.70
N TYR A 73 -8.31 -7.82 -12.83
CA TYR A 73 -8.55 -7.75 -11.39
C TYR A 73 -9.67 -6.76 -11.05
N TYR A 74 -9.59 -5.51 -11.51
CA TYR A 74 -10.59 -4.49 -11.18
C TYR A 74 -11.95 -4.79 -11.82
N GLU A 75 -11.99 -5.32 -13.04
CA GLU A 75 -13.24 -5.76 -13.68
C GLU A 75 -13.98 -6.84 -12.87
N ALA A 76 -13.25 -7.74 -12.20
CA ALA A 76 -13.85 -8.80 -11.41
C ALA A 76 -14.27 -8.35 -9.99
N ASN A 77 -13.62 -7.30 -9.46
CA ASN A 77 -13.64 -6.97 -8.04
C ASN A 77 -14.22 -5.59 -7.73
N SER A 78 -14.63 -4.84 -8.75
CA SER A 78 -15.15 -3.48 -8.60
C SER A 78 -16.02 -3.07 -9.78
N ASP A 79 -16.83 -2.03 -9.56
CA ASP A 79 -17.41 -1.27 -10.65
C ASP A 79 -16.37 -0.25 -11.13
N VAL A 80 -15.80 -0.48 -12.31
CA VAL A 80 -14.80 0.42 -12.92
C VAL A 80 -15.50 1.66 -13.49
N LEU A 81 -15.11 2.83 -12.98
CA LEU A 81 -15.65 4.12 -13.39
C LEU A 81 -14.84 4.74 -14.52
N ASP A 82 -13.52 4.70 -14.40
CA ASP A 82 -12.59 5.26 -15.39
C ASP A 82 -11.21 4.58 -15.30
N VAL A 83 -10.48 4.63 -16.41
CA VAL A 83 -9.12 4.10 -16.54
C VAL A 83 -8.27 5.14 -17.28
N VAL A 84 -7.28 5.70 -16.58
CA VAL A 84 -6.51 6.86 -17.05
C VAL A 84 -5.03 6.54 -16.99
N ALA A 85 -4.32 6.63 -18.12
CA ALA A 85 -2.86 6.55 -18.11
C ALA A 85 -2.31 7.74 -17.32
N ALA A 86 -1.36 7.51 -16.41
CA ALA A 86 -0.90 8.57 -15.50
C ALA A 86 -0.35 9.80 -16.25
N GLN A 87 0.33 9.57 -17.38
CA GLN A 87 0.85 10.64 -18.24
C GLN A 87 -0.23 11.51 -18.90
N ASP A 88 -1.45 10.98 -19.05
CA ASP A 88 -2.57 11.67 -19.68
C ASP A 88 -3.48 12.38 -18.67
N SER A 89 -3.29 12.12 -17.38
CA SER A 89 -4.06 12.76 -16.31
C SER A 89 -3.72 14.26 -16.20
N ALA A 90 -4.77 15.08 -16.18
CA ALA A 90 -4.66 16.51 -15.88
C ALA A 90 -4.76 16.82 -14.37
N ASP A 91 -5.14 15.83 -13.56
CA ASP A 91 -5.39 15.96 -12.13
C ASP A 91 -4.20 15.49 -11.29
N THR A 92 -3.21 14.84 -11.92
CA THR A 92 -1.95 14.48 -11.26
C THR A 92 -1.20 15.74 -10.82
N MET A 93 -1.00 15.83 -9.51
CA MET A 93 -0.40 16.99 -8.86
C MET A 93 1.11 17.00 -9.05
N THR A 94 1.67 18.21 -9.07
CA THR A 94 3.09 18.47 -8.82
C THR A 94 3.43 18.38 -7.33
N GLU A 95 4.72 18.32 -6.99
CA GLU A 95 5.16 18.33 -5.59
C GLU A 95 4.68 19.59 -4.84
N ASP A 96 4.71 20.77 -5.47
CA ASP A 96 4.23 22.01 -4.84
C ASP A 96 2.71 21.97 -4.58
N GLU A 97 1.95 21.43 -5.53
CA GLU A 97 0.49 21.31 -5.41
C GLU A 97 0.09 20.34 -4.30
N VAL A 98 0.72 19.15 -4.24
CA VAL A 98 0.37 18.16 -3.20
C VAL A 98 0.77 18.64 -1.80
N LEU A 99 1.90 19.34 -1.65
CA LEU A 99 2.29 19.95 -0.39
C LEU A 99 1.29 21.02 0.03
N GLY A 100 0.85 21.87 -0.90
CA GLY A 100 -0.17 22.88 -0.66
C GLY A 100 -1.52 22.27 -0.24
N GLU A 101 -1.94 21.21 -0.94
CA GLU A 101 -3.21 20.51 -0.67
C GLU A 101 -3.21 19.85 0.71
N LEU A 102 -2.14 19.12 1.06
CA LEU A 102 -2.02 18.46 2.35
C LEU A 102 -1.86 19.46 3.50
N ALA A 103 -1.12 20.56 3.29
CA ALA A 103 -1.06 21.65 4.27
C ALA A 103 -2.44 22.29 4.48
N GLY A 104 -3.21 22.52 3.41
CA GLY A 104 -4.59 23.03 3.47
C GLY A 104 -5.60 22.11 4.17
N ARG A 105 -5.20 20.87 4.45
CA ARG A 105 -5.94 19.85 5.20
C ARG A 105 -5.40 19.64 6.62
N GLY A 106 -4.41 20.42 7.04
CA GLY A 106 -3.82 20.36 8.38
C GLY A 106 -2.69 19.33 8.53
N PHE A 107 -2.10 18.86 7.42
CA PHE A 107 -0.99 17.90 7.40
C PHE A 107 0.37 18.57 7.14
N GLU A 108 0.53 19.84 7.52
CA GLU A 108 1.74 20.65 7.25
C GLU A 108 3.04 20.13 7.86
N GLU A 109 2.96 19.28 8.89
CA GLU A 109 4.12 18.67 9.54
C GLU A 109 4.44 17.27 9.01
N CYS A 110 3.62 16.73 8.09
CA CYS A 110 3.83 15.41 7.52
C CYS A 110 4.94 15.44 6.46
N VAL A 111 5.82 14.43 6.50
CA VAL A 111 6.76 14.19 5.41
C VAL A 111 6.00 13.52 4.27
N VAL A 112 6.06 14.14 3.08
CA VAL A 112 5.42 13.62 1.87
C VAL A 112 6.50 12.97 0.99
N THR A 113 6.24 11.76 0.51
CA THR A 113 7.16 11.01 -0.35
C THR A 113 6.52 10.54 -1.65
N SER A 114 7.36 10.27 -2.66
CA SER A 114 6.99 9.60 -3.91
C SER A 114 7.98 8.46 -4.23
N GLU A 115 7.48 7.44 -4.93
CA GLU A 115 8.21 6.21 -5.29
C GLU A 115 8.20 5.93 -6.81
N TYR A 116 7.58 6.79 -7.62
CA TYR A 116 7.48 6.60 -9.07
C TYR A 116 7.66 7.92 -9.81
N THR A 117 8.34 7.89 -10.95
CA THR A 117 8.33 9.01 -11.90
C THR A 117 7.03 9.00 -12.71
N MET A 118 6.67 10.10 -13.38
CA MET A 118 5.52 10.14 -14.28
C MET A 118 5.59 9.12 -15.43
N ASP A 119 6.79 8.66 -15.77
CA ASP A 119 6.99 7.62 -16.79
C ASP A 119 6.77 6.20 -16.25
N GLY A 120 6.38 6.07 -14.97
CA GLY A 120 6.13 4.79 -14.31
C GLY A 120 7.40 4.10 -13.80
N GLU A 121 8.56 4.75 -13.89
CA GLU A 121 9.80 4.18 -13.38
C GLU A 121 9.83 4.21 -11.86
N TYR A 122 10.06 3.05 -11.24
CA TYR A 122 10.24 2.96 -9.80
C TYR A 122 11.49 3.71 -9.36
N ALA A 123 11.34 4.52 -8.32
CA ALA A 123 12.40 5.22 -7.61
C ALA A 123 12.30 4.91 -6.11
N PRO A 124 13.42 4.89 -5.37
CA PRO A 124 13.36 4.78 -3.92
C PRO A 124 12.55 5.95 -3.33
N ALA A 125 11.74 5.65 -2.32
CA ALA A 125 10.92 6.63 -1.62
C ALA A 125 11.74 7.86 -1.25
N THR A 126 11.40 9.00 -1.85
CA THR A 126 12.12 10.26 -1.68
C THR A 126 11.16 11.32 -1.17
N GLU A 127 11.60 12.11 -0.19
CA GLU A 127 10.86 13.27 0.31
C GLU A 127 10.74 14.31 -0.82
N VAL A 128 9.50 14.74 -1.09
CA VAL A 128 9.22 15.76 -2.08
C VAL A 128 9.61 17.12 -1.52
N ALA A 129 10.12 18.00 -2.37
CA ALA A 129 10.72 19.27 -1.94
C ALA A 129 9.99 20.51 -2.49
N GLY A 130 8.83 20.31 -3.14
CA GLY A 130 7.99 21.39 -3.68
C GLY A 130 8.47 21.89 -5.03
N TYR A 131 9.03 21.01 -5.86
CA TYR A 131 9.38 21.33 -7.24
C TYR A 131 8.15 21.22 -8.17
N SER A 132 8.32 21.64 -9.42
CA SER A 132 7.29 21.52 -10.47
C SER A 132 7.17 20.11 -11.04
N ASP A 133 7.89 19.14 -10.48
CA ASP A 133 7.84 17.75 -10.92
C ASP A 133 6.55 17.11 -10.40
N ALA A 134 5.91 16.32 -11.27
CA ALA A 134 4.73 15.54 -10.92
C ALA A 134 5.12 14.09 -10.67
N HIS A 135 4.30 13.41 -9.88
CA HIS A 135 4.43 11.98 -9.63
C HIS A 135 3.06 11.33 -9.63
N PRO A 136 2.93 10.08 -10.11
CA PRO A 136 1.63 9.42 -10.14
C PRO A 136 1.14 9.10 -8.73
N THR A 137 2.05 9.00 -7.76
CA THR A 137 1.72 8.67 -6.38
C THR A 137 2.45 9.56 -5.38
N TYR A 138 1.72 10.02 -4.38
CA TYR A 138 2.28 10.62 -3.17
C TYR A 138 1.75 9.91 -1.93
N LYS A 139 2.60 9.84 -0.90
CA LYS A 139 2.30 9.23 0.39
C LYS A 139 2.69 10.16 1.52
N ALA A 140 1.89 10.23 2.57
CA ALA A 140 2.25 10.94 3.79
C ALA A 140 1.81 10.16 5.04
N GLU A 141 2.63 10.15 6.07
CA GLU A 141 2.29 9.53 7.36
C GLU A 141 1.76 10.58 8.32
N TYR A 142 0.59 10.32 8.89
CA TYR A 142 -0.04 11.16 9.89
C TYR A 142 -0.29 10.37 11.17
N THR A 143 0.11 10.91 12.32
CA THR A 143 -0.21 10.33 13.62
C THR A 143 -1.12 11.29 14.37
N THR A 144 -2.32 10.83 14.69
CA THR A 144 -3.30 11.60 15.47
C THR A 144 -2.74 11.93 16.86
N PRO A 145 -3.27 12.94 17.58
CA PRO A 145 -2.93 13.21 18.97
C PRO A 145 -3.17 12.02 19.92
N SER A 146 -4.07 11.10 19.58
CA SER A 146 -4.30 9.85 20.31
C SER A 146 -3.26 8.75 20.05
N GLY A 147 -2.40 8.93 19.04
CA GLY A 147 -1.35 7.98 18.67
C GLY A 147 -1.73 7.00 17.56
N GLU A 148 -2.90 7.17 16.93
CA GLU A 148 -3.31 6.35 15.79
C GLU A 148 -2.56 6.76 14.53
N LEU A 149 -1.97 5.77 13.86
CA LEU A 149 -1.22 5.95 12.61
C LEU A 149 -2.15 5.85 11.41
N TRP A 150 -2.01 6.83 10.53
CA TRP A 150 -2.67 6.94 9.24
C TRP A 150 -1.64 7.10 8.14
N VAL A 151 -1.91 6.50 6.99
CA VAL A 151 -1.18 6.76 5.76
C VAL A 151 -2.14 7.42 4.77
N LEU A 152 -1.79 8.63 4.35
CA LEU A 152 -2.47 9.35 3.28
C LEU A 152 -1.89 8.93 1.94
N PHE A 153 -2.77 8.77 0.95
CA PHE A 153 -2.42 8.54 -0.44
C PHE A 153 -3.01 9.65 -1.28
N VAL A 154 -2.24 10.18 -2.22
CA VAL A 154 -2.73 11.13 -3.23
C VAL A 154 -2.42 10.57 -4.60
N PHE A 155 -3.44 10.06 -5.29
CA PHE A 155 -3.38 9.50 -6.63
C PHE A 155 -4.37 10.25 -7.52
N ASP A 156 -3.93 10.69 -8.69
CA ASP A 156 -4.79 11.37 -9.66
C ASP A 156 -5.61 12.53 -9.04
N GLY A 157 -4.97 13.31 -8.16
CA GLY A 157 -5.58 14.42 -7.43
C GLY A 157 -6.53 14.03 -6.30
N VAL A 158 -6.82 12.75 -6.10
CA VAL A 158 -7.71 12.25 -5.05
C VAL A 158 -6.92 11.90 -3.79
N VAL A 159 -7.32 12.51 -2.66
CA VAL A 159 -6.79 12.17 -1.33
C VAL A 159 -7.60 11.02 -0.74
N MET A 160 -6.92 9.98 -0.26
CA MET A 160 -7.49 8.87 0.50
C MET A 160 -6.66 8.62 1.75
N ALA A 161 -7.24 7.96 2.76
CA ALA A 161 -6.55 7.67 4.01
C ALA A 161 -6.72 6.20 4.44
N ASN A 162 -5.61 5.57 4.78
CA ASN A 162 -5.55 4.24 5.37
C ASN A 162 -5.36 4.37 6.89
N PRO A 163 -6.34 3.96 7.72
CA PRO A 163 -6.16 3.86 9.16
C PRO A 163 -5.27 2.67 9.49
N THR A 164 -3.95 2.84 9.43
CA THR A 164 -2.97 1.76 9.56
C THR A 164 -3.09 1.03 10.90
N SER A 165 -3.19 1.76 12.01
CA SER A 165 -3.40 1.15 13.34
C SER A 165 -4.67 0.29 13.38
N TYR A 166 -5.79 0.84 12.90
CA TYR A 166 -7.07 0.11 12.85
C TYR A 166 -6.98 -1.14 12.00
N ASN A 167 -6.44 -1.04 10.78
CA ASN A 167 -6.37 -2.18 9.86
C ASN A 167 -5.47 -3.30 10.38
N PHE A 168 -4.49 -2.99 11.23
CA PHE A 168 -3.66 -3.99 11.88
C PHE A 168 -4.39 -4.72 13.02
N GLU A 169 -5.30 -4.04 13.71
CA GLU A 169 -6.01 -4.57 14.89
C GLU A 169 -7.42 -5.11 14.57
N SER A 170 -7.99 -4.70 13.44
CA SER A 170 -9.35 -5.03 13.03
C SER A 170 -9.50 -6.53 12.78
N THR A 171 -10.69 -7.04 13.08
CA THR A 171 -11.09 -8.41 12.76
C THR A 171 -11.87 -8.51 11.45
N ARG A 172 -11.94 -7.43 10.66
CA ARG A 172 -12.57 -7.45 9.33
C ARG A 172 -11.73 -8.31 8.39
N ASP A 173 -12.42 -9.04 7.50
CA ASP A 173 -11.78 -9.87 6.48
C ASP A 173 -11.13 -9.03 5.36
N VAL A 174 -11.48 -7.75 5.27
CA VAL A 174 -10.99 -6.80 4.27
C VAL A 174 -10.43 -5.54 4.91
N GLN A 175 -9.51 -4.88 4.22
CA GLN A 175 -8.95 -3.61 4.64
C GLN A 175 -10.02 -2.50 4.60
N THR A 176 -9.90 -1.54 5.50
CA THR A 176 -10.67 -0.30 5.49
C THR A 176 -9.86 0.84 4.88
N VAL A 177 -10.46 1.62 3.98
CA VAL A 177 -9.91 2.87 3.45
C VAL A 177 -10.95 3.97 3.63
N VAL A 178 -10.51 5.16 4.00
CA VAL A 178 -11.34 6.36 4.07
C VAL A 178 -11.20 7.16 2.78
N SER A 179 -12.34 7.54 2.20
CA SER A 179 -12.42 8.32 0.95
C SER A 179 -13.45 9.46 1.09
N GLU A 180 -13.30 10.51 0.29
CA GLU A 180 -14.30 11.58 0.19
C GLU A 180 -15.50 11.19 -0.70
N SER A 181 -15.45 10.00 -1.29
CA SER A 181 -16.50 9.43 -2.14
C SER A 181 -16.67 7.93 -1.88
N GLU A 182 -17.66 7.30 -2.50
CA GLU A 182 -17.80 5.83 -2.51
C GLU A 182 -16.71 5.15 -3.35
N SER A 183 -16.04 5.90 -4.23
CA SER A 183 -14.95 5.41 -5.08
C SER A 183 -13.57 5.64 -4.45
N VAL A 184 -12.62 4.85 -4.94
CA VAL A 184 -11.18 5.01 -4.68
C VAL A 184 -10.42 5.06 -5.99
N VAL A 185 -9.23 5.63 -5.95
CA VAL A 185 -8.27 5.57 -7.07
C VAL A 185 -7.19 4.57 -6.70
N ALA A 186 -6.89 3.65 -7.60
CA ALA A 186 -5.74 2.77 -7.46
C ALA A 186 -4.75 3.03 -8.60
N TYR A 187 -3.47 2.84 -8.33
CA TYR A 187 -2.41 2.98 -9.33
C TYR A 187 -1.77 1.62 -9.60
N ASP A 188 -1.74 1.22 -10.87
CA ASP A 188 -0.95 0.09 -11.35
C ASP A 188 0.36 0.60 -11.96
N SER A 189 1.47 0.22 -11.33
CA SER A 189 2.80 0.62 -11.77
C SER A 189 3.32 -0.18 -12.97
N GLN A 190 2.72 -1.34 -13.27
CA GLN A 190 3.13 -2.13 -14.44
C GLN A 190 2.68 -1.48 -15.75
N THR A 191 1.47 -0.93 -15.76
CA THR A 191 0.89 -0.23 -16.92
C THR A 191 0.88 1.29 -16.77
N ASN A 192 1.42 1.83 -15.67
CA ASN A 192 1.43 3.26 -15.34
C ASN A 192 0.04 3.90 -15.48
N THR A 193 -0.96 3.28 -14.85
CA THR A 193 -2.38 3.56 -15.08
C THR A 193 -3.14 3.70 -13.76
N PHE A 194 -4.02 4.71 -13.69
CA PHE A 194 -4.99 4.88 -12.63
C PHE A 194 -6.29 4.15 -12.96
N TYR A 195 -6.86 3.51 -11.95
CA TYR A 195 -8.17 2.89 -11.98
C TYR A 195 -9.06 3.59 -10.96
N HIS A 196 -10.09 4.29 -11.44
CA HIS A 196 -11.14 4.87 -10.61
C HIS A 196 -12.23 3.83 -10.46
N VAL A 197 -12.48 3.38 -9.24
CA VAL A 197 -13.34 2.22 -9.01
C VAL A 197 -14.23 2.40 -7.78
N VAL A 198 -15.42 1.81 -7.82
CA VAL A 198 -16.19 1.50 -6.61
C VAL A 198 -15.93 0.03 -6.27
N PRO A 199 -15.08 -0.27 -5.28
CA PRO A 199 -14.70 -1.63 -4.96
C PRO A 199 -15.90 -2.40 -4.38
N HIS A 200 -16.01 -3.68 -4.70
CA HIS A 200 -16.95 -4.55 -4.01
C HIS A 200 -16.58 -4.62 -2.52
N GLU A 201 -17.58 -4.63 -1.62
CA GLU A 201 -17.35 -4.69 -0.17
C GLU A 201 -16.55 -5.93 0.27
N SER A 202 -16.59 -7.01 -0.51
CA SER A 202 -15.80 -8.22 -0.28
C SER A 202 -14.30 -8.04 -0.55
N MET A 203 -13.89 -6.90 -1.09
CA MET A 203 -12.51 -6.60 -1.49
C MET A 203 -11.93 -5.44 -0.72
N LEU A 204 -12.71 -4.38 -0.53
CA LEU A 204 -12.31 -3.20 0.24
C LEU A 204 -13.52 -2.59 0.93
N HIS A 205 -13.39 -2.30 2.22
CA HIS A 205 -14.39 -1.54 2.94
C HIS A 205 -14.07 -0.04 2.84
N VAL A 206 -14.92 0.71 2.14
CA VAL A 206 -14.75 2.16 1.97
C VAL A 206 -15.59 2.92 2.99
N VAL A 207 -14.93 3.67 3.86
CA VAL A 207 -15.57 4.60 4.79
C VAL A 207 -15.61 5.98 4.16
N GLN A 208 -16.80 6.44 3.79
CA GLN A 208 -16.97 7.77 3.22
C GLN A 208 -16.99 8.86 4.30
N VAL A 209 -16.28 9.96 4.05
CA VAL A 209 -16.32 11.21 4.81
C VAL A 209 -16.55 12.41 3.89
N ASP A 210 -16.97 13.55 4.44
CA ASP A 210 -17.16 14.78 3.64
C ASP A 210 -15.82 15.36 3.16
N ARG A 211 -14.79 15.27 4.01
CA ARG A 211 -13.43 15.74 3.72
C ARG A 211 -12.41 14.98 4.54
N ILE A 212 -11.28 14.63 3.94
CA ILE A 212 -10.10 14.11 4.63
C ILE A 212 -9.23 15.29 5.04
N ASP A 213 -9.32 15.64 6.31
CA ASP A 213 -8.43 16.60 6.99
C ASP A 213 -8.05 16.07 8.38
N ALA A 214 -7.04 16.68 8.99
CA ALA A 214 -6.51 16.26 10.28
C ALA A 214 -7.61 16.18 11.35
N ALA A 215 -8.52 17.15 11.38
CA ALA A 215 -9.64 17.17 12.33
C ALA A 215 -10.62 16.01 12.13
N THR A 216 -10.87 15.62 10.88
CA THR A 216 -11.73 14.48 10.56
C THR A 216 -11.06 13.17 10.96
N LEU A 217 -9.77 12.98 10.63
CA LEU A 217 -9.04 11.76 10.98
C LEU A 217 -8.88 11.60 12.50
N ASP A 218 -8.66 12.71 13.22
CA ASP A 218 -8.63 12.72 14.69
C ASP A 218 -9.96 12.29 15.33
N ALA A 219 -11.08 12.50 14.64
CA ALA A 219 -12.41 12.11 15.11
C ALA A 219 -12.78 10.65 14.76
N LEU A 220 -12.09 10.04 13.79
CA LEU A 220 -12.31 8.65 13.38
C LEU A 220 -11.56 7.68 14.30
N THR A 221 -12.09 7.49 15.51
CA THR A 221 -11.56 6.46 16.43
C THR A 221 -11.84 5.05 15.91
N VAL A 222 -11.15 4.05 16.48
CA VAL A 222 -11.44 2.62 16.22
C VAL A 222 -12.93 2.31 16.38
N GLU A 223 -13.58 2.79 17.44
CA GLU A 223 -15.01 2.54 17.64
C GLU A 223 -15.92 3.30 16.66
N GLU A 224 -15.46 4.41 16.07
CA GLU A 224 -16.19 5.11 15.01
C GLU A 224 -16.04 4.37 13.67
N LEU A 225 -14.84 3.90 13.35
CA LEU A 225 -14.58 3.09 12.16
C LEU A 225 -15.36 1.76 12.20
N ASP A 226 -15.47 1.11 13.36
CA ASP A 226 -16.27 -0.12 13.50
C ASP A 226 -17.78 0.10 13.33
N ARG A 227 -18.27 1.32 13.57
CA ARG A 227 -19.70 1.67 13.44
C ARG A 227 -20.10 2.01 12.01
N ARG A 228 -19.13 2.23 11.13
CA ARG A 228 -19.33 2.50 9.71
C ARG A 228 -19.19 1.21 8.90
#